data_AF-A0A5S4THP8-F1
#
_entry.id   AF-A0A5S4THP8-F1
#
_cell.length_a   1.000
_cell.length_b   1.000
_cell.length_c   1.000
_cell.angle_alpha   90.00
_cell.angle_beta   90.00
_cell.angle_gamma   90.00
#
_symmetry.space_group_name_H-M   'P 1'
#
loop_
_entity.id
_entity.type
_entity.pdbx_description
1 polymer ?
#
loop_
_entity_poly.entity_id
_entity_poly.type
_entity_poly.pdbx_seq_one_letter_code
_entity_poly.pdbx_strand_id
1 'polypeptide(L)'
;GAIWAIAQSQRAASTSLDSVKDSLSRVSSTVDVALAAGQSVSDLLTQMQQKALAASDTSLDTASRAKLNQDFVSLRDQITKAIPNAAFNGANLIKGGAVDLAALANADGSSRLTVKAQNLSLGGGIITVAATGTIGTATLATTMIATIKASLDNVNTAL
;
A
#
# COMPACT_ATOMS: atom_id res chain seq x y z
N GLY A 1 3.82 -48.78 24.76
CA GLY A 1 4.64 -48.23 23.66
C GLY A 1 3.81 -47.55 22.59
N ALA A 2 2.99 -48.30 21.84
CA ALA A 2 2.28 -47.79 20.66
C ALA A 2 1.28 -46.64 20.95
N ILE A 3 0.49 -46.71 22.03
CA ILE A 3 -0.47 -45.64 22.38
C ILE A 3 0.25 -44.33 22.74
N TRP A 4 1.39 -44.41 23.44
CA TRP A 4 2.21 -43.25 23.77
C TRP A 4 2.83 -42.63 22.51
N ALA A 5 3.31 -43.45 21.57
CA ALA A 5 3.82 -42.99 20.28
C ALA A 5 2.73 -42.29 19.44
N ILE A 6 1.50 -42.84 19.41
CA ILE A 6 0.35 -42.22 18.74
C ILE A 6 -0.03 -40.91 19.42
N ALA A 7 -0.10 -40.87 20.75
CA ALA A 7 -0.42 -39.66 21.52
C ALA A 7 0.65 -38.57 21.33
N GLN A 8 1.93 -38.95 21.25
CA GLN A 8 3.03 -38.01 21.00
C GLN A 8 2.98 -37.46 19.57
N SER A 9 2.64 -38.30 18.59
CA SER A 9 2.43 -37.89 17.19
C SER A 9 1.26 -36.91 17.06
N GLN A 10 0.13 -37.17 17.72
CA GLN A 10 -1.02 -36.25 17.73
C GLN A 10 -0.68 -34.91 18.40
N ARG A 11 0.07 -34.94 19.52
CA ARG A 11 0.53 -33.70 20.17
C ARG A 11 1.47 -32.90 19.27
N ALA A 12 2.41 -33.55 18.59
CA ALA A 12 3.30 -32.90 17.63
C ALA A 12 2.54 -32.29 16.44
N ALA A 13 1.54 -33.01 15.90
CA ALA A 13 0.68 -32.50 14.85
C ALA A 13 -0.12 -31.27 15.30
N SER A 14 -0.68 -31.28 16.52
CA SER A 14 -1.40 -30.12 17.08
C SER A 14 -0.51 -28.90 17.20
N THR A 15 0.68 -29.03 17.79
CA THR A 15 1.62 -27.91 17.95
C THR A 15 2.10 -27.35 16.60
N SER A 16 2.28 -28.21 15.61
CA SER A 16 2.63 -27.76 14.27
C SER A 16 1.49 -26.98 13.59
N LEU A 17 0.24 -27.45 13.73
CA LEU A 17 -0.93 -26.72 13.22
C LEU A 17 -1.11 -25.37 13.92
N ASP A 18 -0.81 -25.26 15.21
CA ASP A 18 -0.86 -23.98 15.90
C ASP A 18 0.20 -23.00 15.36
N SER A 19 1.41 -23.50 15.03
CA SER A 19 2.44 -22.69 14.37
C SER A 19 2.03 -22.21 12.97
N VAL A 20 1.29 -23.04 12.23
CA VAL A 20 0.70 -22.67 10.93
C VAL A 20 -0.36 -21.58 11.10
N LYS A 21 -1.27 -21.72 12.08
CA LYS A 21 -2.28 -20.70 12.39
C LYS A 21 -1.63 -19.37 12.75
N ASP A 22 -0.64 -19.36 13.62
CA ASP A 22 0.07 -18.15 14.01
C ASP A 22 0.76 -17.50 12.80
N SER A 23 1.35 -18.31 11.90
CA SER A 23 1.93 -17.80 10.66
C SER A 23 0.87 -17.14 9.77
N LEU A 24 -0.28 -17.77 9.58
CA LEU A 24 -1.37 -17.23 8.77
C LEU A 24 -1.96 -15.98 9.39
N SER A 25 -2.17 -15.95 10.71
CA SER A 25 -2.65 -14.77 11.43
C SER A 25 -1.71 -13.58 11.27
N ARG A 26 -0.39 -13.77 11.39
CA ARG A 26 0.59 -12.69 11.16
C ARG A 26 0.53 -12.16 9.72
N VAL A 27 0.40 -13.05 8.74
CA VAL A 27 0.28 -12.64 7.33
C VAL A 27 -1.02 -11.88 7.10
N SER A 28 -2.16 -12.38 7.61
CA SER A 28 -3.44 -11.68 7.55
C SER A 28 -3.34 -10.26 8.12
N SER A 29 -2.82 -10.11 9.34
CA SER A 29 -2.68 -8.79 9.95
C SER A 29 -1.75 -7.85 9.17
N THR A 30 -0.70 -8.38 8.54
CA THR A 30 0.19 -7.57 7.69
C THR A 30 -0.52 -7.12 6.42
N VAL A 31 -1.34 -7.98 5.82
CA VAL A 31 -2.16 -7.65 4.67
C VAL A 31 -3.23 -6.63 5.02
N ASP A 32 -3.88 -6.76 6.18
CA ASP A 32 -4.89 -5.80 6.64
C ASP A 32 -4.30 -4.39 6.84
N VAL A 33 -3.09 -4.30 7.42
CA VAL A 33 -2.36 -3.03 7.56
C VAL A 33 -1.98 -2.45 6.20
N ALA A 34 -1.54 -3.29 5.26
CA ALA A 34 -1.21 -2.88 3.90
C ALA A 34 -2.44 -2.37 3.14
N LEU A 35 -3.58 -3.06 3.26
CA LEU A 35 -4.84 -2.69 2.63
C LEU A 35 -5.37 -1.36 3.18
N ALA A 36 -5.39 -1.19 4.50
CA ALA A 36 -5.81 0.06 5.14
C ALA A 36 -4.93 1.24 4.70
N ALA A 37 -3.61 1.03 4.59
CA ALA A 37 -2.71 2.06 4.09
C ALA A 37 -2.91 2.33 2.59
N GLY A 38 -3.15 1.30 1.78
CA GLY A 38 -3.50 1.45 0.35
C GLY A 38 -4.78 2.26 0.14
N GLN A 39 -5.82 2.03 0.96
CA GLN A 39 -7.04 2.83 0.97
C GLN A 39 -6.76 4.28 1.33
N SER A 40 -6.00 4.54 2.39
CA SER A 40 -5.60 5.89 2.78
C SER A 40 -4.84 6.62 1.67
N VAL A 41 -3.95 5.92 0.96
CA VAL A 41 -3.25 6.47 -0.21
C VAL A 41 -4.21 6.79 -1.36
N SER A 42 -5.19 5.92 -1.62
CA SER A 42 -6.24 6.17 -2.64
C SER A 42 -7.09 7.40 -2.30
N ASP A 43 -7.44 7.59 -1.03
CA ASP A 43 -8.17 8.77 -0.56
C ASP A 43 -7.35 10.06 -0.73
N LEU A 44 -6.05 10.01 -0.42
CA LEU A 44 -5.14 11.14 -0.61
C LEU A 44 -4.99 11.48 -2.10
N LEU A 45 -4.85 10.48 -2.98
CA LEU A 45 -4.81 10.67 -4.43
C LEU A 45 -6.10 11.32 -4.94
N THR A 46 -7.26 10.91 -4.44
CA THR A 46 -8.56 11.51 -4.79
C THR A 46 -8.62 12.98 -4.38
N GLN A 47 -8.15 13.32 -3.18
CA GLN A 47 -8.05 14.72 -2.74
C GLN A 47 -7.07 15.53 -3.61
N MET A 48 -5.94 14.93 -3.99
CA MET A 48 -4.98 15.56 -4.91
C MET A 48 -5.61 15.84 -6.28
N GLN A 49 -6.44 14.92 -6.78
CA GLN A 49 -7.18 15.12 -8.05
C GLN A 49 -8.11 16.33 -7.96
N GLN A 50 -8.83 16.50 -6.85
CA GLN A 50 -9.70 17.65 -6.64
C GLN A 50 -8.91 18.97 -6.65
N LYS A 51 -7.74 19.02 -6.00
CA LYS A 51 -6.85 20.19 -6.01
C LYS A 51 -6.32 20.47 -7.42
N ALA A 52 -5.92 19.43 -8.15
CA ALA A 52 -5.47 19.55 -9.54
C ALA A 52 -6.59 20.05 -10.46
N LEU A 53 -7.82 19.56 -10.28
CA LEU A 53 -8.99 20.05 -11.03
C LEU A 53 -9.24 21.53 -10.77
N ALA A 54 -9.28 21.95 -9.50
CA ALA A 54 -9.42 23.36 -9.15
C ALA A 54 -8.27 24.23 -9.70
N ALA A 55 -7.04 23.72 -9.66
CA ALA A 55 -5.87 24.42 -10.20
C ALA A 55 -5.76 24.36 -11.73
N SER A 56 -6.64 23.65 -12.43
CA SER A 56 -6.72 23.65 -13.89
C SER A 56 -7.56 24.79 -14.44
N ASP A 57 -8.36 25.44 -13.59
CA ASP A 57 -9.18 26.59 -13.97
C ASP A 57 -8.28 27.76 -14.42
N THR A 58 -8.49 28.22 -15.66
CA THR A 58 -7.70 29.30 -16.27
C THR A 58 -8.11 30.68 -15.77
N SER A 59 -9.29 30.82 -15.17
CA SER A 59 -9.77 32.08 -14.58
C SER A 59 -9.13 32.39 -13.21
N LEU A 60 -8.48 31.39 -12.60
CA LEU A 60 -7.87 31.51 -11.28
C LEU A 60 -6.63 32.42 -11.30
N ASP A 61 -6.54 33.33 -10.33
CA ASP A 61 -5.34 34.15 -10.15
C ASP A 61 -4.13 33.33 -9.68
N THR A 62 -2.94 33.94 -9.77
CA THR A 62 -1.67 33.29 -9.44
C THR A 62 -1.54 32.90 -7.96
N ALA A 63 -2.03 33.74 -7.05
CA ALA A 63 -1.92 33.50 -5.61
C ALA A 63 -2.85 32.36 -5.16
N SER A 64 -4.07 32.31 -5.70
CA SER A 64 -5.03 31.24 -5.48
C SER A 64 -4.48 29.90 -6.00
N ARG A 65 -3.85 29.89 -7.19
CA ARG A 65 -3.22 28.69 -7.74
C ARG A 65 -2.02 28.22 -6.92
N ALA A 66 -1.22 29.16 -6.41
CA ALA A 66 -0.10 28.84 -5.53
C ALA A 66 -0.56 28.16 -4.23
N LYS A 67 -1.68 28.60 -3.63
CA LYS A 67 -2.27 27.94 -2.45
C LYS A 67 -2.72 26.51 -2.75
N LEU A 68 -3.43 26.29 -3.87
CA LEU A 68 -3.82 24.95 -4.30
C LEU A 68 -2.62 24.04 -4.53
N ASN A 69 -1.54 24.57 -5.10
CA ASN A 69 -0.30 23.84 -5.28
C ASN A 69 0.37 23.47 -3.93
N GLN A 70 0.33 24.35 -2.93
CA GLN A 70 0.82 24.05 -1.59
C GLN A 70 0.01 22.92 -0.92
N ASP A 71 -1.33 22.99 -1.01
CA ASP A 71 -2.21 21.92 -0.52
C ASP A 71 -1.89 20.58 -1.21
N PHE A 72 -1.72 20.61 -2.53
CA PHE A 72 -1.36 19.44 -3.33
C PHE A 72 -0.03 18.82 -2.89
N VAL A 73 0.99 19.66 -2.72
CA VAL A 73 2.31 19.22 -2.24
C VAL A 73 2.20 18.62 -0.84
N SER A 74 1.42 19.21 0.04
CA SER A 74 1.17 18.65 1.38
C SER A 74 0.52 17.27 1.32
N LEU A 75 -0.50 17.08 0.49
CA LEU A 75 -1.16 15.77 0.30
C LEU A 75 -0.19 14.73 -0.26
N ARG A 76 0.62 15.10 -1.24
CA ARG A 76 1.68 14.26 -1.82
C ARG A 76 2.70 13.85 -0.76
N ASP A 77 3.11 14.78 0.09
CA ASP A 77 4.08 14.52 1.15
C ASP A 77 3.45 13.65 2.27
N GLN A 78 2.15 13.73 2.50
CA GLN A 78 1.42 12.80 3.37
C GLN A 78 1.43 11.37 2.81
N ILE A 79 1.26 11.16 1.50
CA ILE A 79 1.41 9.84 0.87
C ILE A 79 2.80 9.26 1.15
N THR A 80 3.84 10.08 0.98
CA THR A 80 5.24 9.69 1.23
C THR A 80 5.46 9.26 2.69
N LYS A 81 4.72 9.85 3.64
CA LYS A 81 4.78 9.48 5.06
C LYS A 81 3.92 8.28 5.42
N ALA A 82 2.77 8.08 4.75
CA ALA A 82 1.86 6.98 5.04
C ALA A 82 2.47 5.61 4.70
N ILE A 83 3.15 5.51 3.54
CA ILE A 83 3.71 4.26 3.02
C ILE A 83 4.72 3.59 3.98
N PRO A 84 5.75 4.26 4.51
CA PRO A 84 6.71 3.62 5.42
C PRO A 84 6.08 3.23 6.76
N ASN A 85 5.04 3.93 7.20
CA ASN A 85 4.35 3.67 8.47
C ASN A 85 3.38 2.46 8.40
N ALA A 86 3.08 1.95 7.20
CA ALA A 86 2.24 0.78 6.98
C ALA A 86 3.00 -0.53 7.25
N ALA A 87 3.56 -0.67 8.45
CA ALA A 87 4.33 -1.84 8.86
C ALA A 87 3.66 -2.57 10.02
N PHE A 88 3.59 -3.90 9.92
CA PHE A 88 3.18 -4.79 11.00
C PHE A 88 4.34 -5.71 11.37
N ASN A 89 4.76 -5.69 12.64
CA ASN A 89 5.92 -6.46 13.13
C ASN A 89 7.19 -6.31 12.26
N GLY A 90 7.41 -5.11 11.72
CA GLY A 90 8.55 -4.80 10.85
C GLY A 90 8.39 -5.21 9.37
N ALA A 91 7.33 -5.93 9.01
CA ALA A 91 6.99 -6.25 7.62
C ALA A 91 6.11 -5.14 7.02
N ASN A 92 6.44 -4.69 5.80
CA ASN A 92 5.67 -3.71 5.06
C ASN A 92 5.56 -4.18 3.61
N LEU A 93 4.32 -4.34 3.14
CA LEU A 93 4.00 -4.88 1.82
C LEU A 93 3.83 -3.82 0.74
N ILE A 94 3.80 -2.53 1.09
CA ILE A 94 3.46 -1.45 0.16
C ILE A 94 4.61 -0.48 -0.16
N LYS A 95 5.76 -0.63 0.51
CA LYS A 95 6.94 0.24 0.34
C LYS A 95 7.78 -0.14 -0.89
N GLY A 96 8.57 0.82 -1.39
CA GLY A 96 9.64 0.54 -2.35
C GLY A 96 10.62 -0.51 -1.81
N GLY A 97 10.88 -1.54 -2.61
CA GLY A 97 11.76 -2.65 -2.22
C GLY A 97 11.17 -3.56 -1.13
N ALA A 98 9.86 -3.52 -0.91
CA ALA A 98 9.17 -4.52 -0.08
C ALA A 98 9.41 -5.93 -0.62
N VAL A 99 9.46 -6.90 0.30
CA VAL A 99 9.64 -8.32 -0.01
C VAL A 99 8.32 -9.05 0.15
N ASP A 100 8.12 -10.07 -0.69
CA ASP A 100 6.94 -10.94 -0.60
C ASP A 100 6.88 -11.62 0.76
N LEU A 101 5.66 -11.77 1.28
CA LEU A 101 5.41 -12.39 2.57
C LEU A 101 4.85 -13.79 2.38
N ALA A 102 5.55 -14.80 2.90
CA ALA A 102 5.15 -16.18 2.78
C ALA A 102 4.69 -16.76 4.12
N ALA A 103 3.43 -17.21 4.20
CA ALA A 103 2.89 -17.97 5.32
C ALA A 103 3.11 -19.48 5.12
N LEU A 104 3.29 -20.22 6.21
CA LEU A 104 3.19 -21.69 6.18
C LEU A 104 1.75 -22.10 5.84
N ALA A 105 1.57 -23.02 4.89
CA ALA A 105 0.26 -23.54 4.52
C ALA A 105 -0.02 -24.95 5.07
N ASN A 106 0.99 -25.62 5.64
CA ASN A 106 0.88 -26.97 6.19
C ASN A 106 1.89 -27.24 7.32
N ALA A 107 1.59 -28.28 8.10
CA ALA A 107 2.30 -28.65 9.32
C ALA A 107 3.70 -29.26 9.11
N ASP A 108 4.04 -29.65 7.89
CA ASP A 108 5.36 -30.15 7.50
C ASP A 108 6.22 -29.04 6.85
N GLY A 109 5.67 -27.84 6.65
CA GLY A 109 6.34 -26.68 6.07
C GLY A 109 6.68 -26.80 4.59
N SER A 110 6.15 -27.83 3.91
CA SER A 110 6.42 -28.09 2.49
C SER A 110 5.64 -27.17 1.55
N SER A 111 4.60 -26.50 2.04
CA SER A 111 3.75 -25.58 1.28
C SER A 111 3.70 -24.19 1.93
N ARG A 112 3.68 -23.16 1.08
CA ARG A 112 3.64 -21.76 1.50
C ARG A 112 2.62 -20.96 0.69
N LEU A 113 1.84 -20.14 1.37
CA LEU A 113 1.01 -19.11 0.72
C LEU A 113 1.83 -17.83 0.64
N THR A 114 2.10 -17.35 -0.58
CA THR A 114 2.90 -16.14 -0.80
C THR A 114 2.01 -14.98 -1.19
N VAL A 115 2.07 -13.90 -0.41
CA VAL A 115 1.46 -12.61 -0.72
C VAL A 115 2.53 -11.73 -1.36
N LYS A 116 2.24 -11.23 -2.57
CA LYS A 116 3.16 -10.35 -3.27
C LYS A 116 3.14 -8.95 -2.69
N ALA A 117 4.32 -8.35 -2.54
CA ALA A 117 4.42 -6.95 -2.20
C ALA A 117 4.05 -6.06 -3.39
N GLN A 118 3.46 -4.89 -3.10
CA GLN A 118 3.13 -3.85 -4.05
C GLN A 118 3.99 -2.63 -3.77
N ASN A 119 4.44 -1.90 -4.78
CA ASN A 119 5.20 -0.66 -4.55
C ASN A 119 4.30 0.56 -4.80
N LEU A 120 3.79 1.14 -3.71
CA LEU A 120 2.97 2.35 -3.74
C LEU A 120 3.80 3.63 -3.64
N SER A 121 5.13 3.57 -3.74
CA SER A 121 5.97 4.78 -3.69
C SER A 121 5.67 5.72 -4.87
N LEU A 122 5.73 7.03 -4.61
CA LEU A 122 5.60 8.06 -5.64
C LEU A 122 6.66 7.92 -6.74
N GLY A 123 6.26 8.20 -7.98
CA GLY A 123 7.10 8.04 -9.17
C GLY A 123 7.38 6.56 -9.53
N GLY A 124 6.64 5.63 -8.93
CA GLY A 124 6.73 4.20 -9.19
C GLY A 124 5.83 3.73 -10.34
N GLY A 125 5.75 2.41 -10.51
CA GLY A 125 4.90 1.80 -11.52
C GLY A 125 3.39 1.88 -11.19
N ILE A 126 3.03 1.84 -9.90
CA ILE A 126 1.63 1.96 -9.46
C ILE A 126 1.25 3.43 -9.34
N ILE A 127 1.91 4.17 -8.45
CA ILE A 127 1.71 5.62 -8.32
C ILE A 127 2.69 6.36 -9.22
N THR A 128 2.20 6.81 -10.37
CA THR A 128 2.97 7.51 -11.39
C THR A 128 3.15 9.00 -11.09
N VAL A 129 2.42 9.54 -10.09
CA VAL A 129 2.65 10.90 -9.58
C VAL A 129 4.09 11.01 -9.06
N ALA A 130 4.88 11.89 -9.67
CA ALA A 130 6.26 12.10 -9.25
C ALA A 130 6.33 12.67 -7.82
N ALA A 131 7.37 12.30 -7.08
CA ALA A 131 7.65 12.84 -5.75
C ALA A 131 7.88 14.37 -5.76
N THR A 132 8.22 14.94 -6.91
CA THR A 132 8.36 16.39 -7.14
C THR A 132 7.20 16.99 -7.95
N GLY A 133 6.13 16.22 -8.19
CA GLY A 133 4.98 16.65 -8.98
C GLY A 133 4.32 17.89 -8.41
N THR A 134 3.89 18.80 -9.29
CA THR A 134 3.26 20.08 -8.93
C THR A 134 2.07 20.38 -9.85
N ILE A 135 1.24 21.33 -9.44
CA ILE A 135 0.09 21.85 -10.19
C ILE A 135 0.15 23.39 -10.31
N GLY A 136 1.37 23.94 -10.31
CA GLY A 136 1.61 25.39 -10.24
C GLY A 136 1.12 26.20 -11.44
N THR A 137 0.76 25.56 -12.55
CA THR A 137 0.15 26.19 -13.73
C THR A 137 -1.08 25.39 -14.16
N ALA A 138 -2.01 26.03 -14.89
CA ALA A 138 -3.18 25.35 -15.43
C ALA A 138 -2.79 24.13 -16.28
N THR A 139 -1.76 24.24 -17.12
CA THR A 139 -1.24 23.14 -17.94
C THR A 139 -0.74 21.98 -17.10
N LEU A 140 0.11 22.25 -16.09
CA LEU A 140 0.62 21.21 -15.19
C LEU A 140 -0.52 20.53 -14.42
N ALA A 141 -1.50 21.33 -13.97
CA ALA A 141 -2.68 20.82 -13.28
C ALA A 141 -3.51 19.88 -14.17
N THR A 142 -3.78 20.25 -15.42
CA THR A 142 -4.48 19.40 -16.40
C THR A 142 -3.75 18.08 -16.65
N THR A 143 -2.43 18.11 -16.84
CA THR A 143 -1.62 16.89 -17.01
C THR A 143 -1.64 16.03 -15.74
N MET A 144 -1.62 16.66 -14.56
CA MET A 144 -1.61 15.97 -13.28
C MET A 144 -2.92 15.22 -13.02
N ILE A 145 -4.07 15.73 -13.46
CA ILE A 145 -5.37 15.03 -13.35
C ILE A 145 -5.30 13.66 -14.02
N ALA A 146 -4.75 13.59 -15.24
CA ALA A 146 -4.57 12.33 -15.97
C ALA A 146 -3.59 11.39 -15.26
N THR A 147 -2.50 11.94 -14.73
CA THR A 147 -1.48 11.17 -13.98
C THR A 147 -2.07 10.55 -12.71
N ILE A 148 -2.86 11.32 -11.95
CA ILE A 148 -3.53 10.85 -10.74
C ILE A 148 -4.58 9.81 -11.07
N LYS A 149 -5.36 10.01 -12.15
CA LYS A 149 -6.34 9.03 -12.58
C LYS A 149 -5.68 7.68 -12.91
N ALA A 150 -4.58 7.69 -13.65
CA ALA A 150 -3.82 6.48 -13.93
C ALA A 150 -3.29 5.82 -12.63
N SER A 151 -2.81 6.63 -11.69
CA SER A 151 -2.36 6.13 -10.39
C SER A 151 -3.49 5.47 -9.59
N LEU A 152 -4.69 6.08 -9.55
CA LEU A 152 -5.87 5.50 -8.89
C LEU A 152 -6.30 4.18 -9.53
N ASP A 153 -6.35 4.13 -10.87
CA ASP A 153 -6.71 2.92 -11.62
C ASP A 153 -5.69 1.78 -11.35
N ASN A 154 -4.39 2.12 -11.27
CA ASN A 154 -3.34 1.17 -10.92
C ASN A 154 -3.44 0.69 -9.46
N VAL A 155 -3.70 1.58 -8.50
CA VAL A 155 -3.88 1.22 -7.08
C VAL A 155 -5.06 0.26 -6.93
N ASN A 156 -6.19 0.55 -7.59
CA ASN A 156 -7.37 -0.32 -7.56
C ASN A 156 -7.15 -1.68 -8.20
N THR A 157 -6.20 -1.80 -9.13
CA THR A 157 -5.83 -3.09 -9.76
C THR A 157 -4.83 -3.87 -8.90
N ALA A 158 -4.03 -3.18 -8.08
CA ALA A 158 -3.03 -3.77 -7.22
C ALA A 158 -3.57 -4.28 -5.88
N LEU A 159 -4.74 -3.78 -5.46
CA LEU A 159 -5.51 -4.20 -4.27
C LEU A 159 -6.54 -5.26 -4.63
#